data_AF-A0A538R9N0-F1
#
_entry.id   AF-A0A538R9N0-F1
#
_cell.length_a   1.000
_cell.length_b   1.000
_cell.length_c   1.000
_cell.angle_alpha   90.00
_cell.angle_beta   90.00
_cell.angle_gamma   90.00
#
_symmetry.space_group_name_H-M   'P 1'
#
loop_
_entity.id
_entity.type
_entity.pdbx_description
1 polymer ?
#
loop_
_entity_poly.entity_id
_entity_poly.type
_entity_poly.pdbx_seq_one_letter_code
_entity_poly.pdbx_strand_id
1 'polypeptide(L)'
;IQSARAKGLAERVVVGKHALRNALLPIVTILGLSLPGLIGGSVIVEWIFAIPGMGQLMVQAAFERDYPVLMGNLVIVSTLTLTANLAADIAYSLVDPRIRVGRRRR
;
A
#
# COMPACT_ATOMS: atom_id res chain seq x y z
N ILE A 1 17.78 14.24 14.98
CA ILE A 1 17.07 15.41 15.58
C ILE A 1 17.98 16.13 16.59
N GLN A 2 18.62 15.44 17.55
CA GLN A 2 19.53 16.06 18.52
C GLN A 2 20.73 16.83 17.89
N SER A 3 21.35 16.29 16.83
CA SER A 3 22.48 16.95 16.14
C SER A 3 22.10 18.21 15.36
N ALA A 4 20.82 18.41 15.01
CA ALA A 4 20.35 19.62 14.31
C ALA A 4 20.02 20.75 15.29
N ARG A 5 19.53 20.42 16.50
CA ARG A 5 19.37 21.35 17.62
C ARG A 5 20.71 21.89 18.10
N ALA A 6 21.74 21.04 18.14
CA ALA A 6 23.10 21.43 18.52
C ALA A 6 23.78 22.40 17.52
N LYS A 7 23.22 22.57 16.31
CA LYS A 7 23.72 23.49 15.26
C LYS A 7 22.97 24.85 15.22
N GLY A 8 22.08 25.13 16.17
CA GLY A 8 21.38 26.43 16.25
C GLY A 8 20.30 26.66 15.19
N LEU A 9 19.89 25.61 14.45
CA LEU A 9 18.86 25.73 13.42
C LEU A 9 17.47 25.90 14.04
N ALA A 10 16.72 26.87 13.51
CA ALA A 10 15.36 27.17 13.96
C ALA A 10 14.47 25.92 13.97
N GLU A 11 13.69 25.76 15.04
CA GLU A 11 12.90 24.55 15.33
C GLU A 11 11.96 24.15 14.18
N ARG A 12 11.42 25.15 13.46
CA ARG A 12 10.61 24.96 12.24
C ARG A 12 11.35 24.22 11.12
N VAL A 13 12.65 24.48 10.95
CA VAL A 13 13.49 23.81 9.93
C VAL A 13 13.86 22.39 10.37
N VAL A 14 14.06 22.17 11.68
CA VAL A 14 14.33 20.84 12.24
C VAL A 14 13.09 19.94 12.13
N VAL A 15 11.91 20.45 12.47
CA VAL A 15 10.65 19.71 12.36
C VAL A 15 10.29 19.48 10.88
N GLY A 16 10.30 20.53 10.06
CA GLY A 16 9.90 20.44 8.66
C GLY A 16 10.84 19.61 7.77
N LYS A 17 12.17 19.73 7.94
CA LYS A 17 13.14 19.06 7.05
C LYS A 17 13.68 17.75 7.62
N HIS A 18 13.85 17.63 8.94
CA HIS A 18 14.47 16.46 9.55
C HIS A 18 13.46 15.53 10.24
N ALA A 19 12.46 16.06 10.95
CA ALA A 19 11.43 15.20 11.55
C ALA A 19 10.46 14.67 10.50
N LEU A 20 10.00 15.52 9.57
CA LEU A 20 9.09 15.11 8.48
C LEU A 20 9.72 14.02 7.59
N ARG A 21 10.97 14.20 7.15
CA ARG A 21 11.66 13.19 6.32
C ARG A 21 11.87 11.86 7.03
N ASN A 22 12.01 11.88 8.36
CA ASN A 22 12.21 10.68 9.17
C ASN A 22 10.87 10.01 9.59
N ALA A 23 9.78 10.78 9.64
CA ALA A 23 8.43 10.28 9.92
C ALA A 23 7.70 9.82 8.64
N LEU A 24 8.00 10.41 7.48
CA LEU A 24 7.42 10.03 6.19
C LEU A 24 7.81 8.62 5.76
N LEU A 25 9.02 8.16 6.11
CA LEU A 25 9.48 6.78 5.84
C LEU A 25 8.49 5.73 6.39
N PRO A 26 8.23 5.64 7.71
CA PRO A 26 7.28 4.66 8.24
C PRO A 26 5.84 4.91 7.82
N ILE A 27 5.42 6.17 7.60
CA ILE A 27 4.05 6.47 7.13
C ILE A 27 3.82 5.88 5.74
N VAL A 28 4.76 6.07 4.81
CA VAL A 28 4.65 5.53 3.46
C VAL A 28 4.71 4.00 3.48
N THR A 29 5.53 3.40 4.36
CA THR A 29 5.55 1.94 4.54
C THR A 29 4.20 1.40 5.00
N ILE A 30 3.59 2.02 6.01
CA ILE A 30 2.29 1.59 6.55
C ILE A 30 1.20 1.75 5.50
N LEU A 31 1.21 2.86 4.75
CA LEU A 31 0.28 3.10 3.65
C LEU A 31 0.46 2.08 2.52
N GLY A 32 1.70 1.76 2.13
CA GLY A 32 1.99 0.74 1.13
C GLY A 32 1.49 -0.65 1.51
N LEU A 33 1.66 -1.03 2.78
CA LEU A 33 1.21 -2.33 3.30
C LEU A 33 -0.32 -2.41 3.53
N SER A 34 -1.01 -1.29 3.66
CA SER A 34 -2.47 -1.27 3.92
C SER A 34 -3.31 -1.27 2.66
N LEU A 35 -2.77 -0.86 1.50
CA LEU A 35 -3.48 -0.88 0.21
C LEU A 35 -4.06 -2.25 -0.18
N PRO A 36 -3.33 -3.37 -0.06
CA PRO A 36 -3.88 -4.69 -0.41
C PRO A 36 -5.01 -5.11 0.54
N GLY A 37 -4.88 -4.75 1.82
CA GLY A 37 -5.91 -5.00 2.83
C GLY A 37 -7.19 -4.21 2.57
N LEU A 38 -7.08 -2.98 2.07
CA LEU A 38 -8.24 -2.17 1.69
C LEU A 38 -9.02 -2.76 0.52
N ILE A 39 -8.32 -3.33 -0.47
CA ILE A 39 -8.96 -4.02 -1.60
C ILE A 39 -9.75 -5.24 -1.10
N GLY A 40 -9.15 -6.07 -0.25
CA GLY A 40 -9.84 -7.23 0.34
C GLY A 40 -11.01 -6.84 1.25
N GLY A 41 -10.83 -5.80 2.08
CA GLY A 41 -11.87 -5.27 2.95
C GLY A 41 -13.04 -4.63 2.19
N SER A 42 -12.78 -4.02 1.03
CA SER A 42 -13.81 -3.42 0.17
C SER A 42 -14.86 -4.45 -0.24
N VAL A 43 -14.47 -5.69 -0.53
CA VAL A 43 -15.40 -6.77 -0.91
C VAL A 43 -16.43 -7.03 0.20
N ILE A 44 -16.00 -6.99 1.46
CA ILE A 44 -16.88 -7.20 2.61
C ILE A 44 -17.85 -6.01 2.74
N VAL A 45 -17.36 -4.79 2.58
CA VAL A 45 -18.17 -3.57 2.63
C VAL A 45 -19.20 -3.56 1.50
N GLU A 46 -18.79 -3.89 0.28
CA GLU A 46 -19.67 -4.01 -0.89
C GLU A 46 -20.79 -5.02 -0.65
N TRP A 47 -20.46 -6.18 -0.06
CA TRP A 47 -21.43 -7.20 0.27
C TRP A 47 -22.41 -6.77 1.36
N ILE A 48 -21.93 -6.23 2.48
CA ILE A 48 -22.77 -5.85 3.63
C ILE A 48 -23.71 -4.70 3.27
N PHE A 49 -23.21 -3.70 2.55
CA PHE A 49 -24.00 -2.51 2.18
C PHE A 49 -24.72 -2.66 0.84
N ALA A 50 -24.65 -3.83 0.19
CA ALA A 50 -25.20 -4.08 -1.14
C ALA A 50 -24.80 -3.00 -2.18
N ILE A 51 -23.55 -2.52 -2.09
CA ILE A 51 -23.01 -1.54 -3.03
C ILE A 51 -22.62 -2.30 -4.31
N PRO A 52 -23.14 -1.90 -5.49
CA PRO A 52 -22.83 -2.57 -6.75
C PRO A 52 -21.34 -2.47 -7.07
N GLY A 53 -20.65 -3.60 -7.00
CA GLY A 53 -19.20 -3.68 -7.18
C GLY A 53 -18.72 -5.05 -7.64
N MET A 54 -17.46 -5.11 -8.09
CA MET A 54 -16.82 -6.36 -8.53
C MET A 54 -16.68 -7.37 -7.39
N GLY A 55 -16.53 -6.91 -6.14
CA GLY A 55 -16.48 -7.78 -4.97
C GLY A 55 -17.83 -8.43 -4.70
N GLN A 56 -18.90 -7.65 -4.75
CA GLN A 56 -20.28 -8.16 -4.62
C GLN A 56 -20.60 -9.19 -5.72
N LEU A 57 -20.27 -8.88 -6.97
CA LEU A 57 -20.47 -9.80 -8.11
C LEU A 57 -19.71 -11.12 -7.93
N MET A 58 -18.49 -11.07 -7.39
CA MET A 58 -17.71 -12.27 -7.08
C MET A 58 -18.40 -13.16 -6.07
N VAL A 59 -18.91 -12.56 -4.99
CA VAL A 59 -19.58 -13.28 -3.90
C VAL A 59 -20.88 -13.89 -4.41
N GLN A 60 -21.66 -13.14 -5.21
CA GLN A 60 -22.88 -13.65 -5.83
C GLN A 60 -22.61 -14.81 -6.78
N ALA A 61 -21.62 -14.70 -7.68
CA ALA A 61 -21.23 -15.77 -8.60
C ALA A 61 -20.77 -17.04 -7.85
N ALA A 62 -20.13 -16.89 -6.68
CA ALA A 62 -19.76 -18.01 -5.84
C ALA A 62 -20.99 -18.75 -5.25
N PHE A 63 -22.04 -18.01 -4.85
CA PHE A 63 -23.28 -18.60 -4.37
C PHE A 63 -24.10 -19.26 -5.48
N GLU A 64 -24.16 -18.64 -6.66
CA GLU A 64 -24.87 -19.15 -7.84
C GLU A 64 -24.11 -20.27 -8.56
N ARG A 65 -22.87 -20.57 -8.14
CA ARG A 65 -21.94 -21.52 -8.79
C ARG A 65 -21.67 -21.17 -10.25
N ASP A 66 -21.72 -19.89 -10.59
CA ASP A 66 -21.30 -19.37 -11.88
C ASP A 66 -19.77 -19.29 -11.92
N TYR A 67 -19.14 -20.44 -12.16
CA TYR A 67 -17.69 -20.54 -12.23
C TYR A 67 -17.06 -19.66 -13.34
N PRO A 68 -17.65 -19.53 -14.55
CA PRO A 68 -17.13 -18.60 -15.56
C PRO A 68 -17.04 -17.15 -15.05
N VAL A 69 -18.10 -16.62 -14.45
CA VAL A 69 -18.11 -15.23 -13.93
C VAL A 69 -17.15 -15.11 -12.75
N LEU A 70 -17.16 -16.07 -11.84
CA LEU A 70 -16.25 -16.10 -10.69
C LEU A 70 -14.78 -16.08 -11.13
N MET A 71 -14.40 -16.95 -12.06
CA MET A 71 -13.03 -17.04 -12.58
C MET A 71 -12.63 -15.79 -13.35
N GLY A 72 -13.52 -15.23 -14.18
CA GLY A 72 -13.26 -13.98 -14.88
C GLY A 72 -12.98 -12.83 -13.92
N ASN A 73 -13.80 -12.69 -12.89
CA ASN A 73 -13.62 -11.65 -11.89
C ASN A 73 -12.36 -11.88 -11.04
N LEU A 74 -12.06 -13.13 -10.68
CA LEU A 74 -10.82 -13.49 -9.98
C LEU A 74 -9.58 -13.11 -10.77
N VAL A 75 -9.55 -13.34 -12.09
CA VAL A 75 -8.41 -12.96 -12.93
C VAL A 75 -8.22 -11.45 -12.95
N ILE A 76 -9.30 -10.68 -13.09
CA ILE A 76 -9.26 -9.21 -13.10
C ILE A 76 -8.73 -8.68 -11.76
N VAL A 77 -9.34 -9.11 -10.65
CA VAL A 77 -8.96 -8.67 -9.29
C VAL A 77 -7.53 -9.09 -8.97
N SER A 78 -7.12 -10.31 -9.33
CA SER A 78 -5.74 -10.78 -9.10
C SER A 78 -4.73 -9.97 -9.89
N THR A 79 -5.01 -9.68 -11.16
CA THR A 79 -4.13 -8.85 -12.01
C THR A 79 -4.01 -7.43 -11.46
N LEU A 80 -5.12 -6.82 -11.04
CA LEU A 80 -5.14 -5.50 -10.43
C LEU A 80 -4.38 -5.49 -9.08
N THR A 81 -4.56 -6.54 -8.28
CA THR A 81 -3.87 -6.67 -6.99
C THR A 81 -2.36 -6.85 -7.17
N LEU A 82 -1.93 -7.68 -8.13
CA LEU A 82 -0.51 -7.86 -8.44
C LEU A 82 0.13 -6.59 -8.98
N THR A 83 -0.57 -5.86 -9.86
CA THR A 83 -0.07 -4.57 -10.37
C THR A 83 -0.01 -3.51 -9.28
N ALA A 84 -1.00 -3.45 -8.38
CA ALA A 84 -0.98 -2.58 -7.21
C ALA A 84 0.14 -2.93 -6.23
N ASN A 85 0.37 -4.22 -5.94
CA ASN A 85 1.48 -4.68 -5.12
C ASN A 85 2.83 -4.31 -5.73
N LEU A 86 3.00 -4.52 -7.04
CA LEU A 86 4.22 -4.13 -7.75
C LEU A 86 4.44 -2.61 -7.68
N ALA A 87 3.37 -1.82 -7.86
CA ALA A 87 3.45 -0.37 -7.71
C ALA A 87 3.82 0.04 -6.27
N ALA A 88 3.28 -0.65 -5.27
CA ALA A 88 3.61 -0.44 -3.87
C ALA A 88 5.07 -0.79 -3.56
N ASP A 89 5.59 -1.91 -4.09
CA ASP A 89 6.98 -2.32 -3.96
C ASP A 89 7.95 -1.31 -4.61
N ILE A 90 7.59 -0.80 -5.80
CA ILE A 90 8.35 0.25 -6.48
C ILE A 90 8.32 1.54 -5.65
N ALA A 91 7.15 1.98 -5.20
CA ALA A 91 7.02 3.16 -4.35
C ALA A 91 7.83 3.01 -3.05
N TYR A 92 7.80 1.83 -2.45
CA TYR A 92 8.60 1.48 -1.27
C TYR A 92 10.09 1.58 -1.56
N SER A 93 10.56 1.04 -2.70
CA SER A 93 11.97 1.14 -3.12
C SER A 93 12.44 2.58 -3.38
N LEU A 94 11.55 3.46 -3.83
CA LEU A 94 11.84 4.87 -4.07
C LEU A 94 11.88 5.68 -2.77
N VAL A 95 11.02 5.34 -1.80
CA VAL A 95 10.92 6.05 -0.53
C VAL A 95 11.98 5.58 0.47
N ASP A 96 12.38 4.31 0.45
CA ASP A 96 13.43 3.79 1.33
C ASP A 96 14.76 3.48 0.61
N PRO A 97 15.70 4.45 0.59
CA PRO A 97 17.04 4.25 0.02
C PRO A 97 17.92 3.27 0.81
N ARG A 98 17.46 2.68 1.94
CA ARG A 98 18.22 1.67 2.70
C ARG A 98 18.01 0.24 2.20
N ILE A 99 16.94 -0.03 1.46
CA ILE A 99 16.68 -1.35 0.81
C ILE A 99 17.55 -1.51 -0.44
N ARG A 100 18.29 -0.46 -0.85
CA ARG A 100 19.39 -0.59 -1.78
C ARG A 100 20.49 -1.39 -1.10
N VAL A 101 20.31 -2.72 -1.11
CA VAL A 101 21.25 -3.73 -0.65
C VAL A 101 22.61 -3.28 -1.10
N GLY A 102 23.43 -2.99 -0.09
CA GLY A 102 24.81 -2.63 -0.28
C GLY A 102 25.44 -3.64 -1.23
N ARG A 103 25.99 -3.10 -2.32
CA ARG A 103 27.10 -3.70 -3.02
C ARG A 103 28.16 -4.01 -1.96
N ARG A 104 28.10 -5.22 -1.39
CA ARG A 104 29.03 -5.71 -0.40
C ARG A 104 30.35 -5.81 -1.15
N ARG A 105 31.18 -4.78 -1.00
CA ARG A 105 32.60 -4.83 -1.33
C ARG A 105 33.19 -5.99 -0.54
N ARG A 106 33.57 -7.05 -1.23
CA ARG A 106 34.90 -7.69 -1.21
C ARG A 106 34.87 -8.90 -2.13
#